data_AF-A0A1C4V391-F1
#
_entry.id   AF-A0A1C4V391-F1
#
_cell.length_a   1.000
_cell.length_b   1.000
_cell.length_c   1.000
_cell.angle_alpha   90.00
_cell.angle_beta   90.00
_cell.angle_gamma   90.00
#
_symmetry.space_group_name_H-M   'P 1'
#
loop_
_entity.id
_entity.type
_entity.pdbx_description
1 polymer ?
#
loop_
_entity_poly.entity_id
_entity_poly.type
_entity_poly.pdbx_seq_one_letter_code
_entity_poly.pdbx_strand_id
1 'polypeptide(L)'
;MKTEIRLAAEMTFFADPDGTDEQFEAFLDEVMEQLNAIGREDVDLAARLPDRYAEFETTVEAADFNIAGAGFMMDLRTALHAAGCNTADWPRFAPSHQHVRELQTA
;
A
#
# COMPACT_ATOMS: atom_id res chain seq x y z
N MET A 1 -24.59 -10.29 -4.54
CA MET A 1 -23.83 -11.43 -3.97
C MET A 1 -22.43 -10.91 -3.73
N LYS A 2 -21.84 -11.11 -2.55
CA LYS A 2 -20.44 -10.78 -2.31
C LYS A 2 -19.58 -12.00 -2.66
N THR A 3 -18.41 -11.77 -3.20
CA THR A 3 -17.38 -12.77 -3.49
C THR A 3 -16.08 -12.35 -2.83
N GLU A 4 -15.26 -13.33 -2.51
CA GLU A 4 -13.89 -13.11 -2.06
C GLU A 4 -13.02 -12.73 -3.26
N ILE A 5 -12.27 -11.64 -3.15
CA ILE A 5 -11.43 -11.11 -4.22
C ILE A 5 -10.03 -10.86 -3.66
N ARG A 6 -9.02 -11.53 -4.21
CA ARG A 6 -7.61 -11.21 -3.97
C ARG A 6 -7.14 -10.14 -4.94
N LEU A 7 -6.44 -9.15 -4.40
CA LEU A 7 -5.89 -8.05 -5.18
C LEU A 7 -4.55 -7.59 -4.60
N ALA A 8 -3.76 -6.97 -5.46
CA ALA A 8 -2.49 -6.35 -5.09
C ALA A 8 -2.49 -4.88 -5.52
N ALA A 9 -1.99 -4.00 -4.67
CA ALA A 9 -1.65 -2.62 -5.00
C ALA A 9 -0.13 -2.47 -5.12
N GLU A 10 0.34 -2.23 -6.34
CA GLU A 10 1.77 -2.01 -6.63
C GLU A 10 2.06 -0.51 -6.68
N MET A 11 3.10 -0.08 -5.96
CA MET A 11 3.48 1.32 -5.84
C MET A 11 5.00 1.50 -5.95
N THR A 12 5.42 2.50 -6.72
CA THR A 12 6.77 3.07 -6.67
C THR A 12 6.74 4.41 -5.98
N PHE A 13 7.62 4.61 -5.01
CA PHE A 13 7.75 5.82 -4.23
C PHE A 13 8.99 6.61 -4.68
N PHE A 14 8.98 7.91 -4.46
CA PHE A 14 10.13 8.81 -4.69
C PHE A 14 10.37 9.63 -3.44
N ALA A 15 11.58 9.88 -2.94
CA ALA A 15 11.77 10.76 -1.78
C ALA A 15 12.57 12.01 -2.14
N ASP A 16 12.26 13.13 -1.48
CA ASP A 16 13.04 14.37 -1.58
C ASP A 16 13.34 14.93 -0.17
N PRO A 17 14.61 14.93 0.29
CA PRO A 17 15.77 14.33 -0.38
C PRO A 17 15.63 12.80 -0.48
N ASP A 18 16.40 12.15 -1.35
CA ASP A 18 16.44 10.69 -1.43
C ASP A 18 16.75 10.09 -0.04
N GLY A 19 15.78 9.38 0.53
CA GLY A 19 15.97 8.66 1.79
C GLY A 19 16.85 7.43 1.61
N THR A 20 17.37 6.86 2.70
CA THR A 20 18.08 5.57 2.68
C THR A 20 17.11 4.39 2.57
N ASP A 21 17.63 3.19 2.33
CA ASP A 21 16.82 1.97 2.30
C ASP A 21 16.21 1.68 3.67
N GLU A 22 16.94 1.92 4.76
CA GLU A 22 16.45 1.75 6.14
C GLU A 22 15.35 2.75 6.47
N GLN A 23 15.43 3.99 5.95
CA GLN A 23 14.37 4.98 6.11
C GLN A 23 13.11 4.59 5.34
N PHE A 24 13.27 3.98 4.17
CA PHE A 24 12.15 3.49 3.38
C PHE A 24 11.51 2.26 4.03
N GLU A 25 12.31 1.33 4.57
CA GLU A 25 11.82 0.18 5.34
C GLU A 25 11.03 0.62 6.57
N ALA A 26 11.58 1.54 7.38
CA ALA A 26 10.88 2.08 8.55
C ALA A 26 9.56 2.79 8.18
N PHE A 27 9.51 3.44 7.02
CA PHE A 27 8.26 4.00 6.49
C PHE A 27 7.25 2.91 6.14
N LEU A 28 7.66 1.81 5.49
CA LEU A 28 6.77 0.70 5.18
C LEU A 28 6.27 -0.01 6.43
N ASP A 29 7.12 -0.18 7.46
CA ASP A 29 6.71 -0.72 8.76
C ASP A 29 5.61 0.14 9.41
N GLU A 30 5.76 1.47 9.37
CA GLU A 30 4.73 2.39 9.86
C GLU A 30 3.44 2.29 9.04
N VAL A 31 3.51 2.15 7.71
CA VAL A 31 2.32 1.93 6.88
C VAL A 31 1.57 0.66 7.28
N MET A 32 2.28 -0.43 7.56
CA MET A 32 1.68 -1.69 8.01
C MET A 32 1.05 -1.56 9.39
N GLU A 33 1.69 -0.85 10.34
CA GLU A 33 1.09 -0.56 11.64
C GLU A 33 -0.20 0.26 11.51
N GLN A 34 -0.21 1.26 10.62
CA GLN A 34 -1.42 2.07 10.38
C GLN A 34 -2.53 1.28 9.68
N LEU A 35 -2.19 0.33 8.79
CA LEU A 35 -3.16 -0.61 8.22
C LEU A 35 -3.77 -1.50 9.32
N ASN A 36 -2.94 -2.07 10.19
CA ASN A 36 -3.41 -2.86 11.33
C ASN A 36 -4.35 -2.04 12.23
N ALA A 37 -3.99 -0.78 12.52
CA ALA A 37 -4.79 0.12 13.36
C ALA A 37 -6.19 0.42 12.80
N ILE A 38 -6.38 0.34 11.48
CA ILE A 38 -7.69 0.49 10.82
C ILE A 38 -8.38 -0.86 10.51
N GLY A 39 -7.86 -1.96 11.05
CA GLY A 39 -8.45 -3.30 10.94
C GLY A 39 -8.06 -4.07 9.67
N ARG A 40 -6.92 -3.75 9.06
CA ARG A 40 -6.36 -4.42 7.87
C ARG A 40 -5.16 -5.30 8.21
N GLU A 41 -5.35 -6.18 9.18
CA GLU A 41 -4.35 -7.18 9.60
C GLU A 41 -4.10 -8.27 8.55
N ASP A 42 -4.96 -8.33 7.52
CA ASP A 42 -4.92 -9.30 6.42
C ASP A 42 -4.04 -8.85 5.24
N VAL A 43 -3.35 -7.72 5.37
CA VAL A 43 -2.48 -7.20 4.31
C VAL A 43 -1.09 -7.83 4.41
N ASP A 44 -0.62 -8.39 3.31
CA ASP A 44 0.75 -8.85 3.13
C ASP A 44 1.56 -7.80 2.36
N LEU A 45 2.84 -7.63 2.72
CA LEU A 45 3.76 -6.68 2.10
C LEU A 45 4.95 -7.41 1.44
N ALA A 46 5.22 -7.08 0.19
CA ALA A 46 6.49 -7.37 -0.47
C ALA A 46 7.15 -6.07 -0.96
N ALA A 47 8.47 -5.94 -0.80
CA ALA A 47 9.18 -4.72 -1.16
C ALA A 47 10.52 -4.98 -1.86
N ARG A 48 10.92 -4.04 -2.71
CA ARG A 48 12.27 -3.93 -3.26
C ARG A 48 12.83 -2.58 -2.87
N LEU A 49 13.58 -2.56 -1.76
CA LEU A 49 14.01 -1.31 -1.14
C LEU A 49 14.80 -0.42 -2.12
N PRO A 50 15.84 -0.89 -2.84
CA PRO A 50 16.62 -0.03 -3.73
C PRO A 50 15.82 0.60 -4.87
N ASP A 51 14.70 -0.03 -5.25
CA ASP A 51 13.80 0.43 -6.32
C ASP A 51 12.66 1.33 -5.80
N ARG A 52 12.62 1.58 -4.48
CA ARG A 52 11.50 2.25 -3.79
C ARG A 52 10.15 1.67 -4.18
N TYR A 53 10.07 0.34 -4.23
CA TYR A 53 8.88 -0.38 -4.68
C TYR A 53 8.25 -1.17 -3.54
N ALA A 54 6.92 -1.15 -3.43
CA ALA A 54 6.14 -2.02 -2.56
C ALA A 54 4.90 -2.56 -3.27
N GLU A 55 4.53 -3.79 -2.90
CA GLU A 55 3.29 -4.47 -3.28
C GLU A 55 2.54 -4.83 -1.99
N PHE A 56 1.29 -4.38 -1.90
CA PHE A 56 0.39 -4.69 -0.79
C PHE A 56 -0.70 -5.64 -1.28
N GLU A 57 -0.71 -6.88 -0.80
CA GLU A 57 -1.70 -7.90 -1.15
C GLU A 57 -2.76 -8.03 -0.05
N THR A 58 -4.02 -8.26 -0.42
CA THR A 58 -5.13 -8.47 0.55
C THR A 58 -6.21 -9.33 -0.08
N THR A 59 -7.16 -9.78 0.76
CA THR A 59 -8.37 -10.47 0.37
C THR A 59 -9.60 -9.71 0.86
N VAL A 60 -10.45 -9.25 -0.07
CA VAL A 60 -11.62 -8.41 0.25
C VAL A 60 -12.91 -9.08 -0.20
N GLU A 61 -13.92 -9.09 0.67
CA GLU A 61 -15.30 -9.42 0.28
C GLU A 61 -16.01 -8.21 -0.34
N ALA A 62 -16.29 -8.27 -1.65
CA ALA A 62 -17.00 -7.21 -2.36
C ALA A 62 -17.99 -7.78 -3.39
N ALA A 63 -18.85 -6.92 -3.95
CA ALA A 63 -19.76 -7.34 -5.01
C ALA A 63 -19.05 -7.48 -6.38
N ASP A 64 -17.94 -6.76 -6.57
CA ASP A 64 -17.07 -6.83 -7.74
C ASP A 64 -15.68 -6.26 -7.41
N PHE A 65 -14.74 -6.44 -8.35
CA PHE A 65 -13.35 -6.00 -8.23
C PHE A 65 -13.20 -4.47 -8.12
N ASN A 66 -14.05 -3.68 -8.78
CA ASN A 66 -13.94 -2.23 -8.72
C ASN A 66 -14.27 -1.71 -7.31
N ILE A 67 -15.28 -2.29 -6.66
CA ILE A 67 -15.62 -1.97 -5.28
C ILE A 67 -14.51 -2.43 -4.33
N ALA A 68 -13.97 -3.64 -4.51
CA ALA A 68 -12.85 -4.15 -3.70
C ALA A 68 -11.62 -3.25 -3.82
N GLY A 69 -11.18 -2.96 -5.04
CA GLY A 69 -10.02 -2.12 -5.32
C GLY A 69 -10.19 -0.69 -4.81
N ALA A 70 -11.35 -0.07 -5.04
CA ALA A 70 -11.62 1.28 -4.55
C ALA A 70 -11.61 1.33 -3.01
N GLY A 71 -12.19 0.33 -2.34
CA GLY A 71 -12.16 0.22 -0.88
C GLY A 71 -10.74 0.06 -0.34
N PHE A 72 -9.98 -0.89 -0.88
CA PHE A 72 -8.61 -1.13 -0.44
C PHE A 72 -7.70 0.07 -0.68
N MET A 73 -7.80 0.74 -1.84
CA MET A 73 -7.00 1.93 -2.12
C MET A 73 -7.33 3.10 -1.18
N MET A 74 -8.56 3.21 -0.68
CA MET A 74 -8.92 4.21 0.33
C MET A 74 -8.29 3.92 1.69
N ASP A 75 -8.28 2.65 2.11
CA ASP A 75 -7.64 2.22 3.35
C ASP A 75 -6.12 2.41 3.27
N LEU A 76 -5.50 1.96 2.17
CA LEU A 76 -4.07 2.13 1.91
C LEU A 76 -3.67 3.61 1.87
N ARG A 77 -4.46 4.47 1.23
CA ARG A 77 -4.24 5.93 1.24
C ARG A 77 -4.31 6.51 2.66
N THR A 78 -5.23 6.01 3.48
CA THR A 78 -5.39 6.46 4.87
C THR A 78 -4.17 6.07 5.70
N ALA A 79 -3.71 4.82 5.59
CA ALA A 79 -2.51 4.34 6.26
C ALA A 79 -1.25 5.07 5.80
N LEU A 80 -1.07 5.26 4.49
CA LEU A 80 0.03 6.05 3.92
C LEU A 80 0.05 7.46 4.51
N HIS A 81 -1.10 8.13 4.58
CA HIS A 81 -1.19 9.48 5.14
C HIS A 81 -0.86 9.52 6.64
N ALA A 82 -1.33 8.54 7.41
CA ALA A 82 -1.03 8.42 8.84
C ALA A 82 0.47 8.12 9.09
N ALA A 83 1.09 7.33 8.21
CA ALA A 83 2.54 7.13 8.11
C ALA A 83 3.29 8.33 7.51
N GLY A 84 2.61 9.48 7.38
CA GLY A 84 3.09 10.79 6.93
C GLY A 84 3.60 10.89 5.50
N CYS A 85 3.18 9.98 4.62
CA CYS A 85 3.27 10.16 3.17
C CYS A 85 2.70 11.53 2.76
N ASN A 86 3.50 12.32 2.03
CA ASN A 86 3.17 13.67 1.55
C ASN A 86 2.85 14.71 2.66
N THR A 87 3.45 14.57 3.84
CA THR A 87 3.47 15.63 4.88
C THR A 87 4.67 16.58 4.66
N ALA A 88 4.53 17.85 5.06
CA ALA A 88 5.37 18.95 4.56
C ALA A 88 6.87 18.88 4.95
N ASP A 89 7.24 18.12 5.98
CA ASP A 89 8.60 18.08 6.55
C ASP A 89 9.30 16.71 6.41
N TRP A 90 8.83 15.82 5.53
CA TRP A 90 9.37 14.45 5.36
C TRP A 90 9.85 14.17 3.92
N PRO A 91 10.69 13.12 3.70
CA PRO A 91 11.04 12.68 2.36
C PRO A 91 9.76 12.37 1.57
N ARG A 92 9.54 13.09 0.47
CA ARG A 92 8.27 13.11 -0.29
C ARG A 92 7.93 11.83 -1.06
N PHE A 93 7.86 10.67 -0.42
CA PHE A 93 7.32 9.43 -1.00
C PHE A 93 5.94 9.65 -1.61
N ALA A 94 5.88 9.70 -2.95
CA ALA A 94 4.64 9.84 -3.71
C ALA A 94 4.54 8.74 -4.78
N PRO A 95 3.37 8.10 -4.96
CA PRO A 95 3.20 7.10 -6.00
C PRO A 95 3.30 7.76 -7.38
N SER A 96 4.31 7.40 -8.16
CA SER A 96 4.48 7.89 -9.54
C SER A 96 3.61 7.10 -10.52
N HIS A 97 3.41 5.80 -10.27
CA HIS A 97 2.49 4.92 -10.99
C HIS A 97 1.72 4.04 -9.99
N GLN A 98 0.43 3.83 -10.25
CA GLN A 98 -0.42 2.92 -9.49
C GLN A 98 -0.99 1.89 -10.45
N HIS A 99 -0.79 0.61 -10.14
CA HIS A 99 -1.40 -0.49 -10.87
C HIS A 99 -2.04 -1.45 -9.87
N VAL A 100 -3.33 -1.69 -10.04
CA VAL A 100 -4.09 -2.66 -9.23
C VAL A 100 -4.41 -3.84 -10.12
N ARG A 101 -4.00 -5.04 -9.72
CA ARG A 101 -4.25 -6.27 -10.48
C ARG A 101 -4.97 -7.32 -9.64
N GLU A 102 -5.85 -8.07 -10.30
CA GLU A 102 -6.49 -9.26 -9.74
C GLU A 102 -5.47 -10.41 -9.72
N LEU A 103 -5.34 -11.08 -8.58
CA LEU A 103 -4.48 -12.25 -8.45
C LEU A 103 -5.29 -13.51 -8.77
N GLN A 104 -4.92 -14.23 -9.82
CA GLN A 104 -5.52 -15.53 -10.12
C GLN A 104 -4.99 -16.60 -9.16
N THR A 105 -5.86 -17.52 -8.74
CA THR A 105 -5.45 -18.75 -8.06
C THR A 105 -4.60 -19.60 -9.01
N ALA A 106 -3.48 -20.12 -8.50
CA ALA A 106 -2.60 -21.06 -9.21
C ALA A 106 -3.32 -22.37 -9.57
#